data_AF-A0AAV6AX96-F1
#
_entry.id   AF-A0AAV6AX96-F1
#
_cell.length_a   1.000
_cell.length_b   1.000
_cell.length_c   1.000
_cell.angle_alpha   90.00
_cell.angle_beta   90.00
_cell.angle_gamma   90.00
#
_symmetry.space_group_name_H-M   'P 1'
#
loop_
_entity.id
_entity.type
_entity.pdbx_description
1 polymer ?
#
loop_
_entity_poly.entity_id
_entity_poly.type
_entity_poly.pdbx_seq_one_letter_code
_entity_poly.pdbx_strand_id
1 'polypeptide(L)'
;GMGIRGRRLNAALSPVGEPFQINQSFVGDQQRPAVALLKDGGFVTVYESGKPGAQNVYARFLSPSAAFTTDEILVNYPAFAVDRRITTNWTLVRNNKLRPRTQKIREIVKNREEFNSNPRIAVLNDGSVVVVYDSSRKLNVKSFTLSEQVKVNRKGDYVTNRTRVPLSLAYDYMADVYLQRLSAAGQKLGDEIVVHDARQFNQRGGSVAALNDGRFVVCWTSEVPGRDETVDSRVTRFGSGRSDVFIRVFGADGTPAGPEIRINTTNLPCSSPAVTGRNAGGFTVAWIQQDGLRDNGTDVWFRSFDAGAAPAVEPVRANAELYGDQFAPVIAAVGNRELLAWSSMGQDGSWEGVYARLLDGGSLGGAEFCINTTKYLRQINPAVSSSGTQAVVVWSGFGFDHGFDVLGQRYQLP
;
A
#
# COMPACT_ATOMS: atom_id res chain seq x y z
N GLY A 1 -10.25 22.70 -0.26
CA GLY A 1 -9.25 21.71 -0.63
C GLY A 1 -9.62 21.06 -1.94
N MET A 2 -8.88 20.04 -2.33
CA MET A 2 -9.28 19.11 -3.40
C MET A 2 -10.48 18.27 -2.96
N GLY A 3 -11.28 17.76 -3.91
CA GLY A 3 -12.40 16.87 -3.65
C GLY A 3 -12.39 15.66 -4.59
N ILE A 4 -13.08 14.58 -4.20
CA ILE A 4 -13.25 13.38 -5.02
C ILE A 4 -14.60 13.45 -5.73
N ARG A 5 -14.58 13.31 -7.06
CA ARG A 5 -15.77 13.28 -7.91
C ARG A 5 -15.78 12.06 -8.80
N GLY A 6 -16.98 11.59 -9.13
CA GLY A 6 -17.21 10.54 -10.11
C GLY A 6 -17.89 11.11 -11.37
N ARG A 7 -17.61 10.50 -12.52
CA ARG A 7 -18.33 10.72 -13.78
C ARG A 7 -18.74 9.36 -14.32
N ARG A 8 -20.03 9.15 -14.54
CA ARG A 8 -20.52 7.91 -15.16
C ARG A 8 -20.37 8.01 -16.67
N LEU A 9 -19.86 6.95 -17.28
CA LEU A 9 -19.72 6.81 -18.74
C LEU A 9 -20.54 5.61 -19.20
N ASN A 10 -21.08 5.66 -20.42
CA ASN A 10 -21.71 4.52 -21.07
C ASN A 10 -20.68 3.62 -21.76
N ALA A 11 -21.14 2.55 -22.42
CA ALA A 11 -20.27 1.62 -23.15
C ALA A 11 -19.52 2.25 -24.35
N ALA A 12 -19.91 3.45 -24.79
CA ALA A 12 -19.21 4.23 -25.81
C ALA A 12 -18.28 5.29 -25.20
N LEU A 13 -18.00 5.21 -23.89
CA LEU A 13 -17.25 6.20 -23.10
C LEU A 13 -17.85 7.62 -23.15
N SER A 14 -19.13 7.75 -23.51
CA SER A 14 -19.84 9.02 -23.46
C SER A 14 -20.41 9.25 -22.07
N PRO A 15 -20.38 10.49 -21.55
CA PRO A 15 -20.97 10.80 -20.27
C PRO A 15 -22.46 10.46 -20.11
N VAL A 16 -22.83 10.01 -18.92
CA VAL A 16 -24.22 9.79 -18.53
C VAL A 16 -24.52 10.58 -17.26
N GLY A 17 -25.26 11.68 -17.41
CA GLY A 17 -25.57 12.60 -16.31
C GLY A 17 -24.39 13.50 -15.91
N GLU A 18 -24.58 14.30 -14.85
CA GLU A 18 -23.58 15.22 -14.33
C GLU A 18 -22.51 14.53 -13.47
N PRO A 19 -21.31 15.12 -13.29
CA PRO A 19 -20.35 14.59 -12.32
C PRO A 19 -20.95 14.71 -10.92
N PHE A 20 -20.69 13.73 -10.06
CA PHE A 20 -21.24 13.68 -8.72
C PHE A 20 -20.13 13.66 -7.66
N GLN A 21 -20.39 14.27 -6.51
CA GLN A 21 -19.43 14.37 -5.41
C GLN A 21 -19.40 13.06 -4.61
N ILE A 22 -18.20 12.50 -4.40
CA ILE A 22 -18.01 11.25 -3.64
C ILE A 22 -17.80 11.55 -2.16
N ASN A 23 -16.92 12.48 -1.78
CA ASN A 23 -16.72 12.83 -0.38
C ASN A 23 -17.90 13.64 0.20
N GLN A 24 -18.18 13.45 1.49
CA GLN A 24 -19.12 14.26 2.26
C GLN A 24 -18.42 15.40 3.00
N SER A 25 -17.22 15.17 3.53
CA SER A 25 -16.41 16.23 4.14
C SER A 25 -15.71 17.08 3.08
N PHE A 26 -15.75 18.40 3.25
CA PHE A 26 -15.00 19.38 2.45
C PHE A 26 -13.80 19.98 3.22
N VAL A 27 -13.60 19.54 4.46
CA VAL A 27 -12.53 20.04 5.32
C VAL A 27 -11.23 19.33 4.99
N GLY A 28 -10.19 20.12 4.74
CA GLY A 28 -8.89 19.61 4.28
C GLY A 28 -8.92 19.17 2.83
N ASP A 29 -7.95 18.35 2.45
CA ASP A 29 -7.85 17.79 1.10
C ASP A 29 -8.39 16.36 1.07
N GLN A 30 -9.05 16.02 -0.03
CA GLN A 30 -9.43 14.65 -0.33
C GLN A 30 -8.61 14.13 -1.51
N GLN A 31 -7.95 12.98 -1.32
CA GLN A 31 -6.88 12.52 -2.20
C GLN A 31 -6.91 11.00 -2.40
N ARG A 32 -6.15 10.54 -3.40
CA ARG A 32 -5.88 9.13 -3.71
C ARG A 32 -7.13 8.23 -3.73
N PRO A 33 -8.13 8.53 -4.57
CA PRO A 33 -9.28 7.67 -4.69
C PRO A 33 -8.89 6.32 -5.32
N ALA A 34 -9.48 5.24 -4.83
CA ALA A 34 -9.50 3.95 -5.49
C ALA A 34 -10.94 3.41 -5.52
N VAL A 35 -11.26 2.58 -6.50
CA VAL A 35 -12.61 2.06 -6.73
C VAL A 35 -12.55 0.57 -7.07
N ALA A 36 -13.55 -0.18 -6.61
CA ALA A 36 -13.75 -1.56 -7.02
C ALA A 36 -15.24 -1.85 -7.28
N LEU A 37 -15.50 -2.74 -8.25
CA LEU A 37 -16.84 -3.18 -8.61
C LEU A 37 -17.33 -4.23 -7.59
N LEU A 38 -18.54 -4.03 -7.07
CA LEU A 38 -19.22 -4.97 -6.20
C LEU A 38 -19.91 -6.06 -7.04
N LYS A 39 -20.17 -7.21 -6.42
CA LYS A 39 -20.78 -8.38 -7.10
C LYS A 39 -22.21 -8.12 -7.57
N ASP A 40 -22.91 -7.15 -6.98
CA ASP A 40 -24.26 -6.72 -7.36
C ASP A 40 -24.27 -5.67 -8.49
N GLY A 41 -23.11 -5.34 -9.05
CA GLY A 41 -22.93 -4.30 -10.07
C GLY A 41 -22.81 -2.89 -9.51
N GLY A 42 -22.93 -2.72 -8.19
CA GLY A 42 -22.56 -1.49 -7.51
C GLY A 42 -21.04 -1.30 -7.46
N PHE A 43 -20.58 -0.29 -6.76
CA PHE A 43 -19.15 -0.06 -6.56
C PHE A 43 -18.86 0.59 -5.22
N VAL A 44 -17.65 0.35 -4.74
CA VAL A 44 -17.13 0.92 -3.50
C VAL A 44 -15.94 1.80 -3.82
N THR A 45 -15.91 2.98 -3.21
CA THR A 45 -14.82 3.95 -3.37
C THR A 45 -14.13 4.15 -2.04
N VAL A 46 -12.80 4.16 -2.04
CA VAL A 46 -11.99 4.53 -0.89
C VAL A 46 -11.12 5.73 -1.21
N TYR A 47 -10.88 6.60 -0.23
CA TYR A 47 -10.10 7.82 -0.42
C TYR A 47 -9.55 8.35 0.91
N GLU A 48 -8.51 9.16 0.80
CA GLU A 48 -7.97 9.93 1.92
C GLU A 48 -8.83 11.19 2.13
N SER A 49 -9.11 11.54 3.38
CA SER A 49 -9.77 12.80 3.75
C SER A 49 -9.32 13.26 5.12
N GLY A 50 -9.10 14.56 5.28
CA GLY A 50 -8.74 15.19 6.55
C GLY A 50 -7.65 16.23 6.40
N LYS A 51 -7.03 16.58 7.54
CA LYS A 51 -5.94 17.54 7.59
C LYS A 51 -4.70 16.97 6.88
N PRO A 52 -3.97 17.77 6.07
CA PRO A 52 -2.71 17.33 5.49
C PRO A 52 -1.72 16.82 6.55
N GLY A 53 -1.18 15.61 6.36
CA GLY A 53 -0.27 14.94 7.30
C GLY A 53 -0.98 14.17 8.42
N ALA A 54 -2.31 14.26 8.51
CA ALA A 54 -3.15 13.58 9.50
C ALA A 54 -4.46 13.10 8.86
N GLN A 55 -4.40 12.63 7.62
CA GLN A 55 -5.57 12.14 6.88
C GLN A 55 -6.09 10.82 7.48
N ASN A 56 -7.38 10.57 7.29
CA ASN A 56 -8.03 9.30 7.51
C ASN A 56 -8.41 8.66 6.17
N VAL A 57 -8.65 7.35 6.18
CA VAL A 57 -9.17 6.61 5.02
C VAL A 57 -10.67 6.42 5.20
N TYR A 58 -11.43 6.77 4.18
CA TYR A 58 -12.88 6.61 4.15
C TYR A 58 -13.31 5.69 3.02
N ALA A 59 -14.45 5.03 3.19
CA ALA A 59 -15.12 4.25 2.19
C ALA A 59 -16.56 4.74 1.99
N ARG A 60 -17.08 4.61 0.76
CA ARG A 60 -18.50 4.80 0.44
C ARG A 60 -18.95 3.76 -0.57
N PHE A 61 -20.16 3.23 -0.36
CA PHE A 61 -20.78 2.25 -1.22
C PHE A 61 -21.85 2.92 -2.08
N LEU A 62 -21.91 2.50 -3.34
CA LEU A 62 -22.81 3.02 -4.35
C LEU A 62 -23.47 1.87 -5.09
N SER A 63 -24.74 2.03 -5.38
CA SER A 63 -25.51 1.15 -6.27
C SER A 63 -25.02 1.22 -7.73
N PRO A 64 -25.45 0.32 -8.62
CA PRO A 64 -25.08 0.37 -10.04
C PRO A 64 -25.43 1.69 -10.74
N SER A 65 -26.46 2.39 -10.25
CA SER A 65 -26.89 3.70 -10.78
C SER A 65 -26.12 4.88 -10.16
N ALA A 66 -25.09 4.62 -9.35
CA ALA A 66 -24.30 5.59 -8.59
C ALA A 66 -25.08 6.32 -7.47
N ALA A 67 -26.20 5.77 -7.00
CA ALA A 67 -26.83 6.24 -5.76
C ALA A 67 -26.08 5.70 -4.55
N PHE A 68 -25.74 6.57 -3.59
CA PHE A 68 -25.07 6.19 -2.34
C PHE A 68 -25.94 5.29 -1.47
N THR A 69 -25.40 4.15 -1.05
CA THR A 69 -26.05 3.23 -0.11
C THR A 69 -25.52 3.39 1.32
N THR A 70 -24.43 4.16 1.49
CA THR A 70 -23.84 4.49 2.79
C THR A 70 -23.45 5.96 2.86
N ASP A 71 -23.35 6.46 4.08
CA ASP A 71 -22.54 7.64 4.41
C ASP A 71 -21.02 7.31 4.35
N GLU A 72 -20.18 8.27 4.70
CA GLU A 72 -18.74 8.07 4.87
C GLU A 72 -18.43 7.09 6.01
N ILE A 73 -17.84 5.95 5.65
CA ILE A 73 -17.35 4.96 6.61
C ILE A 73 -15.89 5.26 6.89
N LEU A 74 -15.55 5.63 8.12
CA LEU A 74 -14.15 5.73 8.55
C LEU A 74 -13.53 4.32 8.55
N VAL A 75 -12.59 4.05 7.65
CA VAL A 75 -11.97 2.71 7.48
C VAL A 75 -10.94 2.46 8.56
N ASN A 76 -9.98 3.36 8.74
CA ASN A 76 -8.92 3.20 9.73
C ASN A 76 -9.44 3.30 11.17
N TYR A 77 -8.70 2.71 12.10
CA TYR A 77 -8.97 2.85 13.54
C TYR A 77 -8.02 3.90 14.12
N PRO A 78 -8.51 5.03 14.67
CA PRO A 78 -7.64 6.01 15.33
C PRO A 78 -7.16 5.41 16.67
N ALA A 79 -5.87 5.06 16.79
CA ALA A 79 -5.35 4.44 18.00
C ALA A 79 -5.32 5.40 19.21
N PHE A 80 -5.36 6.72 18.95
CA PHE A 80 -5.25 7.78 19.97
C PHE A 80 -6.46 8.71 20.07
N ALA A 81 -7.67 8.20 19.80
CA ALA A 81 -8.90 9.01 19.79
C ALA A 81 -9.23 9.73 21.12
N VAL A 82 -8.66 9.29 22.24
CA VAL A 82 -8.81 9.92 23.56
C VAL A 82 -7.51 9.78 24.35
N ASP A 83 -7.17 10.80 25.14
CA ASP A 83 -6.10 10.72 26.15
C ASP A 83 -6.29 9.45 27.02
N ARG A 84 -5.39 8.49 26.89
CA ARG A 84 -5.43 7.29 27.73
C ARG A 84 -4.74 7.54 29.06
N ARG A 85 -5.42 7.14 30.14
CA ARG A 85 -4.85 7.05 31.49
C ARG A 85 -4.36 5.64 31.74
N ILE A 86 -3.04 5.46 31.79
CA ILE A 86 -2.43 4.19 32.20
C ILE A 86 -2.07 4.29 33.69
N THR A 87 -2.44 3.28 34.47
CA THR A 87 -2.02 3.11 35.87
C THR A 87 -1.22 1.83 35.99
N THR A 88 0.07 1.94 36.28
CA THR A 88 0.95 0.79 36.49
C THR A 88 1.25 0.63 37.98
N ASN A 89 1.15 -0.59 38.50
CA ASN A 89 1.56 -0.93 39.87
C ASN A 89 3.04 -1.35 39.89
N TRP A 90 3.81 -0.83 40.85
CA TRP A 90 5.24 -1.10 40.97
C TRP A 90 5.57 -1.74 42.33
N THR A 91 6.63 -2.57 42.36
CA THR A 91 7.25 -3.12 43.57
C THR A 91 8.68 -2.60 43.67
N LEU A 92 9.06 -2.00 44.80
CA LEU A 92 10.40 -1.42 44.99
C LEU A 92 11.31 -2.40 45.74
N VAL A 93 12.59 -2.44 45.39
CA VAL A 93 13.64 -3.10 46.20
C VAL A 93 14.47 -2.02 46.87
N ARG A 94 14.63 -2.09 48.20
CA ARG A 94 15.48 -1.16 48.97
C ARG A 94 16.32 -1.97 49.94
N ASN A 95 17.65 -1.79 49.92
CA ASN A 95 18.61 -2.51 50.77
C ASN A 95 18.49 -4.05 50.65
N ASN A 96 18.45 -4.60 49.44
CA ASN A 96 18.25 -6.03 49.17
C ASN A 96 17.00 -6.67 49.80
N LYS A 97 16.02 -5.87 50.21
CA LYS A 97 14.71 -6.37 50.64
C LYS A 97 13.64 -5.90 49.65
N LEU A 98 12.88 -6.86 49.13
CA LEU A 98 11.63 -6.59 48.42
C LEU A 98 10.70 -5.85 49.39
N ARG A 99 10.42 -4.58 49.09
CA ARG A 99 9.45 -3.78 49.83
C ARG A 99 8.33 -3.43 48.85
N PRO A 100 7.21 -4.17 48.83
CA PRO A 100 6.09 -3.83 47.98
C PRO A 100 5.63 -2.41 48.33
N ARG A 101 5.82 -1.50 47.37
CA ARG A 101 5.38 -0.11 47.45
C ARG A 101 4.70 0.20 46.14
N THR A 102 3.37 0.10 46.16
CA THR A 102 2.51 0.47 45.04
C THR A 102 2.66 1.96 44.78
N GLN A 103 3.36 2.30 43.70
CA GLN A 103 3.35 3.66 43.18
C GLN A 103 2.47 3.69 41.94
N LYS A 104 1.34 4.40 42.04
CA LYS A 104 0.49 4.67 40.88
C LYS A 104 1.15 5.75 40.04
N ILE A 105 1.67 5.38 38.88
CA ILE A 105 2.08 6.36 37.87
C ILE A 105 0.85 6.66 37.03
N ARG A 106 0.52 7.94 36.90
CA ARG A 106 -0.50 8.43 35.97
C ARG A 106 0.21 8.99 34.76
N GLU A 107 -0.09 8.43 33.60
CA GLU A 107 0.35 8.98 32.34
C GLU A 107 -0.85 9.47 31.53
N ILE A 108 -0.72 10.66 30.93
CA ILE A 108 -1.62 11.14 29.87
C ILE A 108 -0.86 10.91 28.56
N VAL A 109 -1.32 9.95 27.76
CA VAL A 109 -0.83 9.81 26.39
C VAL A 109 -1.57 10.84 25.54
N LYS A 110 -0.91 11.97 25.26
CA LYS A 110 -1.45 12.98 24.36
C LYS A 110 -1.71 12.38 22.99
N ASN A 111 -2.80 12.81 22.36
CA ASN A 111 -3.18 12.45 21.01
C ASN A 111 -1.98 12.59 20.05
N ARG A 112 -1.60 11.49 19.39
CA ARG A 112 -0.68 11.51 18.25
C ARG A 112 -1.55 11.58 17.00
N GLU A 113 -1.39 12.65 16.23
CA GLU A 113 -1.95 12.69 14.87
C GLU A 113 -1.33 11.55 14.06
N GLU A 114 -2.18 10.62 13.62
CA GLU A 114 -1.80 9.52 12.73
C GLU A 114 -1.92 9.99 11.28
N PHE A 115 -0.94 9.64 10.44
CA PHE A 115 -1.16 9.72 9.01
C PHE A 115 -1.76 8.39 8.54
N ASN A 116 -2.70 8.44 7.61
CA ASN A 116 -3.23 7.27 6.91
C ASN A 116 -3.26 7.62 5.42
N SER A 117 -2.74 6.73 4.58
CA SER A 117 -2.56 7.06 3.16
C SER A 117 -2.50 5.84 2.26
N ASN A 118 -2.50 6.06 0.95
CA ASN A 118 -2.39 5.03 -0.10
C ASN A 118 -3.45 3.93 0.01
N PRO A 119 -4.76 4.24 0.14
CA PRO A 119 -5.76 3.19 0.17
C PRO A 119 -5.79 2.41 -1.15
N ARG A 120 -5.86 1.09 -1.06
CA ARG A 120 -6.15 0.16 -2.16
C ARG A 120 -7.26 -0.79 -1.74
N ILE A 121 -8.00 -1.29 -2.72
CA ILE A 121 -9.26 -1.99 -2.47
C ILE A 121 -9.42 -3.21 -3.37
N ALA A 122 -9.95 -4.29 -2.82
CA ALA A 122 -10.38 -5.47 -3.55
C ALA A 122 -11.72 -5.97 -3.01
N VAL A 123 -12.55 -6.54 -3.90
CA VAL A 123 -13.82 -7.18 -3.55
C VAL A 123 -13.63 -8.69 -3.67
N LEU A 124 -13.90 -9.42 -2.59
CA LEU A 124 -13.73 -10.86 -2.49
C LEU A 124 -14.92 -11.61 -3.10
N ASN A 125 -14.79 -12.93 -3.24
CA ASN A 125 -15.83 -13.78 -3.83
C ASN A 125 -17.11 -13.85 -2.99
N ASP A 126 -17.00 -13.72 -1.67
CA ASP A 126 -18.14 -13.63 -0.75
C ASP A 126 -18.83 -12.25 -0.76
N GLY A 127 -18.36 -11.31 -1.58
CA GLY A 127 -18.86 -9.94 -1.67
C GLY A 127 -18.32 -8.99 -0.58
N SER A 128 -17.52 -9.48 0.36
CA SER A 128 -16.81 -8.61 1.30
C SER A 128 -15.72 -7.81 0.59
N VAL A 129 -15.30 -6.73 1.23
CA VAL A 129 -14.34 -5.77 0.70
C VAL A 129 -13.13 -5.73 1.62
N VAL A 130 -11.93 -5.77 1.05
CA VAL A 130 -10.68 -5.56 1.77
C VAL A 130 -10.12 -4.21 1.35
N VAL A 131 -9.82 -3.36 2.33
CA VAL A 131 -9.14 -2.08 2.12
C VAL A 131 -7.78 -2.15 2.81
N VAL A 132 -6.71 -2.00 2.04
CA VAL A 132 -5.34 -1.88 2.57
C VAL A 132 -4.88 -0.43 2.52
N TYR A 133 -4.09 0.01 3.49
CA TYR A 133 -3.57 1.38 3.56
C TYR A 133 -2.32 1.45 4.43
N ASP A 134 -1.52 2.49 4.21
CA ASP A 134 -0.38 2.82 5.05
C ASP A 134 -0.86 3.62 6.27
N SER A 135 -0.33 3.36 7.45
CA SER A 135 -0.58 4.16 8.65
C SER A 135 0.67 4.30 9.51
N SER A 136 0.69 5.33 10.35
CA SER A 136 1.63 5.42 11.47
C SER A 136 1.63 4.10 12.26
N ARG A 137 2.80 3.52 12.52
CA ARG A 137 2.92 2.29 13.30
C ARG A 137 2.23 2.43 14.67
N LYS A 138 1.30 1.52 14.92
CA LYS A 138 0.44 1.45 16.11
C LYS A 138 0.98 0.50 17.17
N LEU A 139 2.29 0.50 17.40
CA LEU A 139 2.86 -0.22 18.54
C LEU A 139 2.44 0.48 19.84
N ASN A 140 2.22 -0.30 20.90
CA ASN A 140 2.03 0.21 22.26
C ASN A 140 3.38 0.72 22.79
N VAL A 141 3.88 1.85 22.28
CA VAL A 141 5.23 2.33 22.60
C VAL A 141 5.23 3.18 23.86
N LYS A 142 4.86 2.61 25.01
CA LYS A 142 5.19 3.18 26.34
C LYS A 142 5.34 2.10 27.40
N SER A 143 6.52 1.49 27.48
CA SER A 143 6.91 0.64 28.61
C SER A 143 8.15 1.18 29.29
N PHE A 144 8.08 1.49 30.59
CA PHE A 144 9.27 1.69 31.42
C PHE A 144 9.83 0.32 31.82
N THR A 145 11.15 0.12 31.76
CA THR A 145 11.81 -1.03 32.39
C THR A 145 12.77 -0.55 33.48
N LEU A 146 13.03 -1.42 34.46
CA LEU A 146 13.99 -1.16 35.52
C LEU A 146 15.39 -1.57 35.03
N SER A 147 16.38 -0.67 35.06
CA SER A 147 17.78 -1.11 34.90
C SER A 147 18.36 -1.42 36.27
N GLU A 148 19.01 -2.58 36.38
CA GLU A 148 19.74 -2.98 37.56
C GLU A 148 21.15 -2.43 37.46
N GLN A 149 21.49 -1.43 38.28
CA GLN A 149 22.87 -0.95 38.38
C GLN A 149 23.51 -1.49 39.64
N VAL A 150 24.55 -2.30 39.46
CA VAL A 150 25.43 -2.72 40.56
C VAL A 150 26.41 -1.59 40.82
N LYS A 151 26.34 -0.98 42.01
CA LYS A 151 27.35 -0.03 42.50
C LYS A 151 28.19 -0.69 43.57
N VAL A 152 29.39 -0.19 43.80
CA VAL A 152 30.24 -0.65 44.91
C VAL A 152 30.31 0.48 45.94
N ASN A 153 30.08 0.19 47.21
CA ASN A 153 30.18 1.21 48.27
C ASN A 153 31.66 1.52 48.61
N ARG A 154 31.91 2.53 49.45
CA ARG A 154 33.28 2.89 49.90
C ARG A 154 34.01 1.78 50.69
N LYS A 155 33.31 0.70 51.09
CA LYS A 155 33.88 -0.46 51.78
C LYS A 155 34.15 -1.64 50.84
N GLY A 156 33.84 -1.54 49.55
CA GLY A 156 34.03 -2.61 48.57
C GLY A 156 32.84 -3.56 48.41
N ASP A 157 31.71 -3.35 49.10
CA ASP A 157 30.54 -4.23 48.97
C ASP A 157 29.75 -3.89 47.71
N TYR A 158 29.30 -4.92 47.00
CA TYR A 158 28.31 -4.77 45.94
C TYR A 158 26.96 -4.31 46.52
N VAL A 159 26.45 -3.20 46.00
CA VAL A 159 25.14 -2.63 46.31
C VAL A 159 24.35 -2.54 45.00
N THR A 160 23.33 -3.36 44.84
CA THR A 160 22.41 -3.30 43.69
C THR A 160 21.39 -2.18 43.92
N ASN A 161 21.43 -1.13 43.09
CA ASN A 161 20.39 -0.13 43.03
C ASN A 161 19.69 -0.22 41.67
N ARG A 162 18.41 -0.57 41.71
CA ARG A 162 17.53 -0.49 40.55
C ARG A 162 17.18 0.98 40.30
N THR A 163 17.80 1.56 39.27
CA THR A 163 17.59 2.96 38.90
C THR A 163 16.51 3.01 37.84
N ARG A 164 15.59 3.99 37.93
CA ARG A 164 14.65 4.26 36.83
C ARG A 164 15.47 4.66 35.62
N VAL A 165 15.44 3.85 34.58
CA VAL A 165 15.93 4.25 33.27
C VAL A 165 14.70 4.34 32.39
N PRO A 166 14.43 5.48 31.74
CA PRO A 166 13.42 5.50 30.69
C PRO A 166 13.84 4.46 29.66
N LEU A 167 13.00 3.45 29.40
CA LEU A 167 13.12 2.77 28.13
C LEU A 167 12.81 3.86 27.10
N SER A 168 13.77 4.10 26.22
CA SER A 168 13.72 5.04 25.10
C SER A 168 12.29 5.51 24.77
N LEU A 169 12.07 6.83 24.79
CA LEU A 169 11.02 7.45 24.00
C LEU A 169 11.39 7.29 22.52
N ALA A 170 11.39 6.05 22.03
CA ALA A 170 11.39 5.81 20.61
C ALA A 170 9.96 6.07 20.19
N TYR A 171 9.63 7.32 19.88
CA TYR A 171 8.49 7.53 18.99
C TYR A 171 8.81 6.74 17.74
N ASP A 172 8.06 5.66 17.53
CA ASP A 172 8.16 4.90 16.32
C ASP A 172 7.42 5.69 15.23
N TYR A 173 8.18 6.54 14.54
CA TYR A 173 7.72 7.32 13.40
C TYR A 173 7.60 6.48 12.13
N MET A 174 7.79 5.16 12.23
CA MET A 174 7.69 4.30 11.07
C MET A 174 6.25 4.10 10.62
N ALA A 175 6.12 3.81 9.33
CA ALA A 175 4.90 3.41 8.68
C ALA A 175 4.75 1.88 8.73
N ASP A 176 3.52 1.41 8.87
CA ASP A 176 3.14 0.03 8.62
C ASP A 176 1.98 -0.03 7.61
N VAL A 177 1.81 -1.19 6.96
CA VAL A 177 0.65 -1.45 6.10
C VAL A 177 -0.39 -2.22 6.91
N TYR A 178 -1.61 -1.70 6.89
CA TYR A 178 -2.77 -2.25 7.56
C TYR A 178 -3.83 -2.66 6.56
N LEU A 179 -4.73 -3.53 6.99
CA LEU A 179 -5.96 -3.85 6.28
C LEU A 179 -7.17 -3.77 7.19
N GLN A 180 -8.31 -3.41 6.61
CA GLN A 180 -9.63 -3.46 7.23
C GLN A 180 -10.61 -4.12 6.26
N ARG A 181 -11.47 -4.98 6.80
CA ARG A 181 -12.51 -5.68 6.05
C ARG A 181 -13.86 -4.98 6.25
N LEU A 182 -14.63 -4.87 5.18
CA LEU A 182 -16.00 -4.37 5.19
C LEU A 182 -16.92 -5.43 4.59
N SER A 183 -18.14 -5.54 5.08
CA SER A 183 -19.18 -6.32 4.41
C SER A 183 -19.61 -5.63 3.11
N ALA A 184 -20.38 -6.34 2.28
CA ALA A 184 -21.00 -5.77 1.08
C ALA A 184 -21.91 -4.55 1.40
N ALA A 185 -22.38 -4.43 2.64
CA ALA A 185 -23.19 -3.31 3.12
C ALA A 185 -22.36 -2.21 3.86
N GLY A 186 -21.03 -2.32 3.85
CA GLY A 186 -20.13 -1.32 4.45
C GLY A 186 -19.92 -1.42 5.96
N GLN A 187 -20.43 -2.47 6.62
CA GLN A 187 -20.13 -2.73 8.04
C GLN A 187 -18.71 -3.26 8.21
N LYS A 188 -17.94 -2.78 9.20
CA LYS A 188 -16.62 -3.32 9.52
C LYS A 188 -16.71 -4.78 9.98
N LEU A 189 -15.81 -5.62 9.46
CA LEU A 189 -15.73 -7.04 9.77
C LEU A 189 -14.45 -7.32 10.57
N GLY A 190 -14.58 -7.33 11.89
CA GLY A 190 -13.45 -7.54 12.80
C GLY A 190 -12.59 -6.29 13.00
N ASP A 191 -11.42 -6.51 13.60
CA ASP A 191 -10.45 -5.46 13.89
C ASP A 191 -9.54 -5.17 12.68
N GLU A 192 -8.83 -4.05 12.75
CA GLU A 192 -7.75 -3.73 11.83
C GLU A 192 -6.60 -4.75 11.99
N ILE A 193 -6.03 -5.19 10.87
CA ILE A 193 -4.98 -6.20 10.83
C ILE A 193 -3.70 -5.60 10.24
N VAL A 194 -2.56 -5.82 10.89
CA VAL A 194 -1.24 -5.51 10.31
C VAL A 194 -0.91 -6.59 9.29
N VAL A 195 -0.52 -6.22 8.07
CA VAL A 195 -0.31 -7.21 6.99
C VAL A 195 1.01 -7.98 7.13
N HIS A 196 1.94 -7.43 7.90
CA HIS A 196 3.23 -8.01 8.20
C HIS A 196 3.32 -8.42 9.69
N ASP A 197 4.26 -9.29 10.02
CA ASP A 197 4.51 -9.80 11.37
C ASP A 197 5.29 -8.76 12.19
N ALA A 198 6.58 -8.57 11.90
CA ALA A 198 7.40 -7.54 12.54
C ALA A 198 8.62 -7.19 11.68
N ARG A 199 8.78 -5.90 11.39
CA ARG A 199 9.91 -5.37 10.61
C ARG A 199 10.54 -4.19 11.33
N GLN A 200 11.87 -4.12 11.25
CA GLN A 200 12.62 -3.07 11.93
C GLN A 200 12.39 -1.67 11.30
N PHE A 201 12.00 -1.58 10.03
CA PHE A 201 11.84 -0.33 9.27
C PHE A 201 10.46 -0.20 8.61
N ASN A 202 10.24 0.88 7.87
CA ASN A 202 8.95 1.21 7.27
C ASN A 202 8.43 0.10 6.36
N GLN A 203 7.13 -0.16 6.49
CA GLN A 203 6.33 -0.85 5.48
C GLN A 203 5.40 0.18 4.83
N ARG A 204 5.29 0.18 3.50
CA ARG A 204 4.48 1.15 2.77
C ARG A 204 4.01 0.65 1.40
N GLY A 205 3.07 1.37 0.81
CA GLY A 205 2.63 1.16 -0.57
C GLY A 205 1.94 -0.19 -0.74
N GLY A 206 1.03 -0.53 0.18
CA GLY A 206 0.24 -1.75 0.08
C GLY A 206 -0.63 -1.80 -1.18
N SER A 207 -0.76 -2.97 -1.78
CA SER A 207 -1.73 -3.26 -2.85
C SER A 207 -2.35 -4.64 -2.62
N VAL A 208 -3.58 -4.85 -3.08
CA VAL A 208 -4.40 -6.02 -2.73
C VAL A 208 -5.15 -6.55 -3.94
N ALA A 209 -5.27 -7.88 -4.05
CA ALA A 209 -6.09 -8.55 -5.05
C ALA A 209 -6.83 -9.75 -4.46
N ALA A 210 -8.07 -9.93 -4.88
CA ALA A 210 -8.84 -11.13 -4.61
C ALA A 210 -8.32 -12.31 -5.46
N LEU A 211 -8.38 -13.52 -4.90
CA LEU A 211 -8.02 -14.76 -5.57
C LEU A 211 -9.27 -15.60 -5.85
N ASN A 212 -9.21 -16.45 -6.87
CA ASN A 212 -10.35 -17.26 -7.33
C ASN A 212 -10.88 -18.24 -6.28
N ASP A 213 -10.05 -18.64 -5.31
CA ASP A 213 -10.42 -19.54 -4.22
C ASP A 213 -11.04 -18.82 -3.01
N GLY A 214 -11.32 -17.51 -3.14
CA GLY A 214 -11.91 -16.69 -2.08
C GLY A 214 -10.92 -16.07 -1.11
N ARG A 215 -9.62 -16.43 -1.19
CA ARG A 215 -8.54 -15.75 -0.46
C ARG A 215 -8.21 -14.42 -1.10
N PHE A 216 -7.28 -13.68 -0.49
CA PHE A 216 -6.69 -12.49 -1.10
C PHE A 216 -5.19 -12.43 -0.83
N VAL A 217 -4.47 -11.71 -1.69
CA VAL A 217 -3.05 -11.44 -1.53
C VAL A 217 -2.84 -9.95 -1.29
N VAL A 218 -1.94 -9.62 -0.38
CA VAL A 218 -1.43 -8.26 -0.20
C VAL A 218 0.04 -8.24 -0.57
N CYS A 219 0.46 -7.25 -1.34
CA CYS A 219 1.86 -6.94 -1.58
C CYS A 219 2.23 -5.56 -1.04
N TRP A 220 3.45 -5.38 -0.57
CA TRP A 220 3.92 -4.11 -0.02
C TRP A 220 5.44 -3.93 -0.19
N THR A 221 5.90 -2.69 -0.01
CA THR A 221 7.33 -2.37 0.05
C THR A 221 7.78 -2.41 1.51
N SER A 222 8.83 -3.18 1.79
CA SER A 222 9.54 -3.16 3.08
C SER A 222 10.88 -2.50 2.94
N GLU A 223 11.18 -1.56 3.82
CA GLU A 223 12.55 -1.14 4.06
C GLU A 223 13.28 -2.20 4.88
N VAL A 224 14.53 -2.48 4.53
CA VAL A 224 15.40 -3.44 5.19
C VAL A 224 16.76 -2.78 5.46
N PRO A 225 17.41 -3.12 6.59
CA PRO A 225 18.78 -2.69 6.84
C PRO A 225 19.72 -3.42 5.86
N GLY A 226 20.70 -2.71 5.32
CA GLY A 226 21.77 -3.37 4.56
C GLY A 226 22.56 -2.40 3.71
N ARG A 227 23.85 -2.24 4.05
CA ARG A 227 24.87 -1.96 3.04
C ARG A 227 25.17 -3.32 2.41
N ASP A 228 24.89 -3.48 1.12
CA ASP A 228 25.40 -4.63 0.39
C ASP A 228 26.88 -4.37 0.12
N GLU A 229 27.78 -5.13 0.76
CA GLU A 229 29.23 -5.02 0.54
C GLU A 229 29.64 -5.50 -0.86
N THR A 230 28.74 -6.16 -1.60
CA THR A 230 28.97 -6.64 -2.96
C THR A 230 28.53 -5.65 -4.05
N VAL A 231 27.79 -4.59 -3.70
CA VAL A 231 27.35 -3.55 -4.64
C VAL A 231 28.32 -2.38 -4.58
N ASP A 232 28.86 -1.96 -5.73
CA ASP A 232 29.75 -0.80 -5.82
C ASP A 232 29.08 0.42 -5.17
N SER A 233 29.73 0.97 -4.14
CA SER A 233 29.34 2.19 -3.42
C SER A 233 29.05 3.40 -4.32
N ARG A 234 29.51 3.40 -5.58
CA ARG A 234 29.17 4.41 -6.60
C ARG A 234 27.74 4.28 -7.14
N VAL A 235 27.10 3.11 -7.00
CA VAL A 235 25.72 2.82 -7.40
C VAL A 235 24.73 3.28 -6.32
N THR A 236 25.08 3.17 -5.03
CA THR A 236 24.23 3.62 -3.92
C THR A 236 24.60 5.04 -3.46
N ARG A 237 24.05 6.07 -4.11
CA ARG A 237 24.22 7.48 -3.68
C ARG A 237 23.59 7.82 -2.31
N PHE A 238 22.84 6.88 -1.72
CA PHE A 238 22.15 7.04 -0.44
C PHE A 238 22.45 5.83 0.44
N GLY A 239 22.87 6.08 1.69
CA GLY A 239 23.45 5.06 2.58
C GLY A 239 22.53 3.90 2.96
N SER A 240 23.14 2.72 3.10
CA SER A 240 22.81 1.53 3.93
C SER A 240 21.37 1.02 4.09
N GLY A 241 20.40 1.55 3.36
CA GLY A 241 19.01 1.10 3.36
C GLY A 241 18.60 0.59 1.99
N ARG A 242 17.89 -0.53 1.98
CA ARG A 242 17.32 -1.11 0.75
C ARG A 242 15.81 -1.25 0.93
N SER A 243 15.05 -1.23 -0.16
CA SER A 243 13.63 -1.55 -0.17
C SER A 243 13.34 -2.77 -1.02
N ASP A 244 12.47 -3.65 -0.51
CA ASP A 244 12.11 -4.93 -1.09
C ASP A 244 10.61 -5.07 -1.23
N VAL A 245 10.17 -5.90 -2.16
CA VAL A 245 8.75 -6.20 -2.34
C VAL A 245 8.43 -7.52 -1.71
N PHE A 246 7.39 -7.51 -0.88
CA PHE A 246 6.89 -8.68 -0.18
C PHE A 246 5.44 -8.95 -0.52
N ILE A 247 5.04 -10.20 -0.34
CA ILE A 247 3.66 -10.66 -0.43
C ILE A 247 3.27 -11.49 0.79
N ARG A 248 1.97 -11.54 1.06
CA ARG A 248 1.34 -12.51 1.96
C ARG A 248 -0.08 -12.80 1.50
N VAL A 249 -0.45 -14.09 1.54
CA VAL A 249 -1.81 -14.54 1.25
C VAL A 249 -2.59 -14.65 2.56
N PHE A 250 -3.84 -14.22 2.53
CA PHE A 250 -4.77 -14.22 3.66
C PHE A 250 -6.04 -14.99 3.30
N GLY A 251 -6.63 -15.64 4.29
CA GLY A 251 -8.00 -16.17 4.24
C GLY A 251 -9.01 -15.04 4.04
N ALA A 252 -10.22 -15.39 3.57
CA ALA A 252 -11.30 -14.42 3.39
C ALA A 252 -11.64 -13.65 4.68
N ASP A 253 -11.39 -14.27 5.84
CA ASP A 253 -11.59 -13.70 7.18
C ASP A 253 -10.48 -12.72 7.62
N GLY A 254 -9.38 -12.62 6.86
CA GLY A 254 -8.22 -11.80 7.17
C GLY A 254 -7.12 -12.55 7.93
N THR A 255 -7.27 -13.84 8.20
CA THR A 255 -6.20 -14.63 8.83
C THR A 255 -5.07 -14.92 7.85
N PRO A 256 -3.79 -14.87 8.26
CA PRO A 256 -2.69 -15.30 7.40
C PRO A 256 -2.84 -16.75 6.90
N ALA A 257 -2.83 -16.96 5.59
CA ALA A 257 -2.91 -18.27 4.95
C ALA A 257 -1.54 -18.78 4.45
N GLY A 258 -0.45 -18.13 4.85
CA GLY A 258 0.92 -18.46 4.46
C GLY A 258 1.95 -17.49 5.06
N PRO A 259 3.25 -17.76 4.84
CA PRO A 259 4.33 -16.89 5.28
C PRO A 259 4.39 -15.60 4.46
N GLU A 260 5.17 -14.65 4.95
CA GLU A 260 5.63 -13.52 4.14
C GLU A 260 6.74 -13.98 3.19
N ILE A 261 6.68 -13.53 1.93
CA ILE A 261 7.64 -13.95 0.91
C ILE A 261 8.22 -12.70 0.25
N ARG A 262 9.55 -12.58 0.22
CA ARG A 262 10.25 -11.59 -0.61
C ARG A 262 10.22 -12.04 -2.06
N ILE A 263 9.78 -11.19 -2.97
CA ILE A 263 9.54 -11.60 -4.36
C ILE A 263 10.64 -11.17 -5.33
N ASN A 264 11.35 -10.08 -5.04
CA ASN A 264 12.49 -9.62 -5.81
C ASN A 264 13.78 -10.34 -5.39
N THR A 265 14.58 -10.76 -6.36
CA THR A 265 15.75 -11.63 -6.12
C THR A 265 17.08 -10.89 -6.12
N THR A 266 17.20 -9.79 -6.87
CA THR A 266 18.37 -8.89 -6.82
C THR A 266 18.44 -8.14 -5.49
N ASN A 267 19.54 -7.43 -5.22
CA ASN A 267 19.65 -6.53 -4.08
C ASN A 267 19.36 -5.06 -4.38
N LEU A 268 18.81 -4.79 -5.57
CA LEU A 268 18.51 -3.44 -6.02
C LEU A 268 17.21 -2.94 -5.37
N PRO A 269 17.13 -1.64 -5.01
CA PRO A 269 15.93 -1.08 -4.41
C PRO A 269 14.69 -1.27 -5.29
N CYS A 270 13.65 -1.82 -4.69
CA CYS A 270 12.35 -2.06 -5.29
C CYS A 270 11.26 -1.24 -4.58
N SER A 271 10.22 -0.82 -5.30
CA SER A 271 9.06 -0.14 -4.70
C SER A 271 7.82 -0.19 -5.60
N SER A 272 6.75 0.49 -5.19
CA SER A 272 5.51 0.67 -5.96
C SER A 272 4.88 -0.65 -6.46
N PRO A 273 4.63 -1.63 -5.58
CA PRO A 273 4.09 -2.90 -6.03
C PRO A 273 2.60 -2.80 -6.38
N ALA A 274 2.20 -3.51 -7.41
CA ALA A 274 0.82 -3.67 -7.86
C ALA A 274 0.52 -5.16 -8.08
N VAL A 275 -0.67 -5.63 -7.75
CA VAL A 275 -1.02 -7.05 -7.81
C VAL A 275 -2.39 -7.26 -8.44
N THR A 276 -2.53 -8.33 -9.22
CA THR A 276 -3.82 -8.79 -9.75
C THR A 276 -3.96 -10.31 -9.56
N GLY A 277 -5.17 -10.76 -9.25
CA GLY A 277 -5.53 -12.17 -9.29
C GLY A 277 -5.74 -12.60 -10.74
N ARG A 278 -5.19 -13.75 -11.14
CA ARG A 278 -5.31 -14.25 -12.51
C ARG A 278 -6.61 -15.04 -12.68
N ASN A 279 -7.29 -14.83 -13.81
CA ASN A 279 -8.50 -15.60 -14.15
C ASN A 279 -8.20 -17.11 -14.29
N ALA A 280 -7.00 -17.49 -14.73
CA ALA A 280 -6.53 -18.87 -14.78
C ALA A 280 -6.11 -19.45 -13.40
N GLY A 281 -6.13 -18.65 -12.33
CA GLY A 281 -5.68 -19.03 -10.99
C GLY A 281 -4.30 -18.46 -10.63
N GLY A 282 -4.06 -18.29 -9.33
CA GLY A 282 -2.87 -17.59 -8.82
C GLY A 282 -2.94 -16.08 -9.00
N PHE A 283 -1.80 -15.41 -8.98
CA PHE A 283 -1.69 -13.96 -9.06
C PHE A 283 -0.38 -13.51 -9.68
N THR A 284 -0.33 -12.26 -10.13
CA THR A 284 0.88 -11.62 -10.65
C THR A 284 1.13 -10.31 -9.92
N VAL A 285 2.37 -10.10 -9.48
CA VAL A 285 2.82 -8.87 -8.85
C VAL A 285 3.80 -8.16 -9.78
N ALA A 286 3.58 -6.88 -10.02
CA ALA A 286 4.50 -5.98 -10.70
C ALA A 286 5.07 -4.96 -9.71
N TRP A 287 6.29 -4.47 -9.94
CA TRP A 287 6.95 -3.45 -9.13
C TRP A 287 7.97 -2.67 -9.96
N ILE A 288 8.48 -1.57 -9.42
CA ILE A 288 9.65 -0.88 -10.00
C ILE A 288 10.92 -1.33 -9.29
N GLN A 289 11.99 -1.52 -10.04
CA GLN A 289 13.32 -1.86 -9.52
C GLN A 289 14.36 -0.95 -10.15
N GLN A 290 15.29 -0.44 -9.34
CA GLN A 290 16.43 0.32 -9.86
C GLN A 290 17.37 -0.58 -10.67
N ASP A 291 17.97 -0.05 -11.74
CA ASP A 291 18.93 -0.79 -12.58
C ASP A 291 20.41 -0.40 -12.28
N GLY A 292 20.63 0.65 -11.48
CA GLY A 292 21.97 1.08 -11.06
C GLY A 292 22.83 1.69 -12.18
N LEU A 293 22.28 1.89 -13.36
CA LEU A 293 22.92 2.53 -14.51
C LEU A 293 22.66 4.04 -14.51
N ARG A 294 23.50 4.81 -15.23
CA ARG A 294 23.42 6.28 -15.25
C ARG A 294 22.18 6.79 -16.00
N ASP A 295 21.86 6.14 -17.12
CA ASP A 295 20.80 6.58 -18.04
C ASP A 295 19.54 5.70 -17.96
N ASN A 296 19.57 4.62 -17.15
CA ASN A 296 18.43 3.80 -16.78
C ASN A 296 18.20 3.90 -15.26
N GLY A 297 17.15 4.60 -14.84
CA GLY A 297 16.88 4.84 -13.43
C GLY A 297 16.11 3.69 -12.79
N THR A 298 14.93 3.38 -13.32
CA THR A 298 14.04 2.32 -12.81
C THR A 298 13.34 1.60 -13.94
N ASP A 299 13.29 0.28 -13.82
CA ASP A 299 12.57 -0.61 -14.74
C ASP A 299 11.31 -1.18 -14.06
N VAL A 300 10.32 -1.59 -14.86
CA VAL A 300 9.14 -2.32 -14.39
C VAL A 300 9.41 -3.81 -14.45
N TRP A 301 9.27 -4.49 -13.32
CA TRP A 301 9.45 -5.93 -13.19
C TRP A 301 8.15 -6.60 -12.75
N PHE A 302 8.00 -7.88 -13.02
CA PHE A 302 6.89 -8.68 -12.51
C PHE A 302 7.31 -10.11 -12.18
N ARG A 303 6.47 -10.76 -11.38
CA ARG A 303 6.56 -12.18 -11.05
C ARG A 303 5.17 -12.75 -10.82
N SER A 304 4.93 -13.91 -11.41
CA SER A 304 3.68 -14.65 -11.26
C SER A 304 3.83 -15.78 -10.25
N PHE A 305 2.74 -16.06 -9.55
CA PHE A 305 2.65 -17.03 -8.47
C PHE A 305 1.40 -17.89 -8.65
N ASP A 306 1.48 -19.14 -8.20
CA ASP A 306 0.26 -19.94 -8.00
C ASP A 306 -0.59 -19.39 -6.84
N ALA A 307 -1.74 -20.01 -6.57
CA ALA A 307 -2.60 -19.58 -5.48
C ALA A 307 -1.97 -19.80 -4.09
N GLY A 308 -1.00 -20.70 -3.95
CA GLY A 308 -0.26 -20.96 -2.73
C GLY A 308 0.92 -20.01 -2.49
N ALA A 309 1.12 -19.03 -3.38
CA ALA A 309 2.27 -18.13 -3.41
C ALA A 309 3.61 -18.81 -3.74
N ALA A 310 3.60 -19.98 -4.38
CA ALA A 310 4.81 -20.51 -4.99
C ALA A 310 5.11 -19.73 -6.28
N PRO A 311 6.36 -19.28 -6.50
CA PRO A 311 6.71 -18.55 -7.71
C PRO A 311 6.65 -19.47 -8.93
N ALA A 312 5.98 -19.05 -9.98
CA ALA A 312 5.94 -19.78 -11.25
C ALA A 312 7.26 -19.63 -12.02
N VAL A 313 7.90 -18.47 -11.91
CA VAL A 313 9.13 -18.07 -12.63
C VAL A 313 10.01 -17.16 -11.76
N GLU A 314 11.24 -16.92 -12.20
CA GLU A 314 12.06 -15.80 -11.72
C GLU A 314 11.49 -14.43 -12.15
N PRO A 315 11.80 -13.32 -11.45
CA PRO A 315 11.38 -11.99 -11.88
C PRO A 315 11.75 -11.68 -13.34
N VAL A 316 10.81 -11.08 -14.08
CA VAL A 316 10.99 -10.72 -15.49
C VAL A 316 10.80 -9.21 -15.65
N ARG A 317 11.69 -8.54 -16.40
CA ARG A 317 11.51 -7.14 -16.77
C ARG A 317 10.43 -6.99 -17.84
N ALA A 318 9.45 -6.15 -17.57
CA ALA A 318 8.30 -5.88 -18.42
C ALA A 318 8.58 -4.86 -19.53
N ASN A 319 9.41 -3.84 -19.29
CA ASN A 319 9.77 -2.84 -20.30
C ASN A 319 10.94 -3.31 -21.18
N ALA A 320 10.95 -2.88 -22.44
CA ALA A 320 12.08 -3.01 -23.36
C ALA A 320 12.89 -1.71 -23.46
N GLU A 321 12.24 -0.55 -23.27
CA GLU A 321 12.93 0.75 -23.20
C GLU A 321 13.80 0.82 -21.94
N LEU A 322 15.03 1.30 -22.07
CA LEU A 322 15.99 1.39 -20.96
C LEU A 322 16.41 2.82 -20.66
N TYR A 323 15.97 3.79 -21.44
CA TYR A 323 16.23 5.18 -21.14
C TYR A 323 15.23 5.71 -20.11
N GLY A 324 15.75 6.44 -19.12
CA GLY A 324 14.96 7.16 -18.13
C GLY A 324 14.35 6.27 -17.05
N ASP A 325 13.22 6.72 -16.50
CA ASP A 325 12.46 6.00 -15.47
C ASP A 325 11.18 5.40 -16.05
N GLN A 326 10.94 4.12 -15.75
CA GLN A 326 9.66 3.45 -15.89
C GLN A 326 9.02 3.27 -14.52
N PHE A 327 7.85 3.87 -14.30
CA PHE A 327 7.27 4.00 -12.97
C PHE A 327 5.73 3.92 -12.93
N ALA A 328 5.21 3.84 -11.70
CA ALA A 328 3.78 3.69 -11.40
C ALA A 328 3.11 2.52 -12.16
N PRO A 329 3.62 1.28 -12.00
CA PRO A 329 3.02 0.13 -12.64
C PRO A 329 1.62 -0.15 -12.08
N VAL A 330 0.71 -0.51 -12.98
CA VAL A 330 -0.63 -1.01 -12.66
C VAL A 330 -0.93 -2.25 -13.49
N ILE A 331 -1.62 -3.21 -12.89
CA ILE A 331 -1.87 -4.51 -13.53
C ILE A 331 -3.31 -4.96 -13.30
N ALA A 332 -3.95 -5.49 -14.33
CA ALA A 332 -5.25 -6.13 -14.24
C ALA A 332 -5.29 -7.40 -15.10
N ALA A 333 -6.00 -8.43 -14.64
CA ALA A 333 -6.37 -9.55 -15.48
C ALA A 333 -7.30 -9.10 -16.61
N VAL A 334 -7.06 -9.54 -17.84
CA VAL A 334 -7.89 -9.26 -19.02
C VAL A 334 -8.02 -10.54 -19.83
N GLY A 335 -9.23 -11.09 -19.92
CA GLY A 335 -9.44 -12.42 -20.50
C GLY A 335 -8.64 -13.48 -19.76
N ASN A 336 -7.83 -14.26 -20.48
CA ASN A 336 -6.92 -15.25 -19.89
C ASN A 336 -5.49 -14.71 -19.62
N ARG A 337 -5.29 -13.41 -19.81
CA ARG A 337 -3.99 -12.72 -19.77
C ARG A 337 -4.01 -11.64 -18.70
N GLU A 338 -2.92 -10.89 -18.60
CA GLU A 338 -2.86 -9.66 -17.80
C GLU A 338 -2.38 -8.47 -18.64
N LEU A 339 -2.95 -7.29 -18.41
CA LEU A 339 -2.43 -6.03 -18.94
C LEU A 339 -1.65 -5.31 -17.85
N LEU A 340 -0.34 -5.18 -18.05
CA LEU A 340 0.56 -4.39 -17.21
C LEU A 340 0.85 -3.06 -17.91
N ALA A 341 0.51 -1.94 -17.28
CA ALA A 341 0.74 -0.59 -17.79
C ALA A 341 1.59 0.24 -16.83
N TRP A 342 2.36 1.20 -17.35
CA TRP A 342 3.27 2.06 -16.59
C TRP A 342 3.46 3.41 -17.28
N SER A 343 4.05 4.36 -16.56
CA SER A 343 4.55 5.62 -17.12
C SER A 343 6.02 5.44 -17.51
N SER A 344 6.44 5.94 -18.67
CA SER A 344 7.79 5.76 -19.22
C SER A 344 8.36 7.11 -19.67
N MET A 345 9.55 7.46 -19.18
CA MET A 345 10.19 8.74 -19.49
C MET A 345 10.84 8.74 -20.88
N GLY A 346 10.45 9.71 -21.73
CA GLY A 346 11.12 10.01 -23.01
C GLY A 346 10.82 9.03 -24.15
N GLN A 347 10.20 7.89 -23.86
CA GLN A 347 10.03 6.80 -24.83
C GLN A 347 9.18 7.17 -26.05
N ASP A 348 8.18 8.04 -25.88
CA ASP A 348 7.33 8.47 -26.99
C ASP A 348 7.92 9.63 -27.81
N GLY A 349 9.10 10.15 -27.42
CA GLY A 349 9.76 11.32 -28.00
C GLY A 349 9.41 12.65 -27.31
N SER A 350 8.65 12.63 -26.22
CA SER A 350 8.24 13.78 -25.42
C SER A 350 8.75 13.67 -23.98
N TRP A 351 7.95 14.09 -22.99
CA TRP A 351 8.18 13.83 -21.57
C TRP A 351 7.79 12.38 -21.24
N GLU A 352 6.91 12.14 -20.27
CA GLU A 352 6.44 10.78 -19.96
C GLU A 352 5.27 10.37 -20.87
N GLY A 353 5.32 9.12 -21.35
CA GLY A 353 4.22 8.44 -22.03
C GLY A 353 3.67 7.28 -21.18
N VAL A 354 2.45 6.84 -21.44
CA VAL A 354 1.87 5.63 -20.84
C VAL A 354 2.07 4.46 -21.79
N TYR A 355 2.72 3.41 -21.29
CA TYR A 355 3.02 2.20 -22.04
C TYR A 355 2.42 0.99 -21.36
N ALA A 356 2.26 -0.09 -22.13
CA ALA A 356 1.77 -1.34 -21.61
C ALA A 356 2.34 -2.55 -22.35
N ARG A 357 2.20 -3.71 -21.72
CA ARG A 357 2.48 -5.01 -22.30
C ARG A 357 1.50 -6.05 -21.76
N LEU A 358 1.11 -7.00 -22.61
CA LEU A 358 0.36 -8.17 -22.19
C LEU A 358 1.29 -9.20 -21.56
N LEU A 359 0.82 -9.89 -20.53
CA LEU A 359 1.51 -10.99 -19.87
C LEU A 359 0.74 -12.30 -20.08
N ASP A 360 1.46 -13.42 -20.11
CA ASP A 360 0.91 -14.78 -20.23
C ASP A 360 1.23 -15.59 -18.97
N GLY A 361 0.72 -15.15 -17.81
CA GLY A 361 0.78 -15.93 -16.57
C GLY A 361 2.20 -16.28 -16.09
N GLY A 362 3.18 -15.42 -16.38
CA GLY A 362 4.59 -15.60 -15.97
C GLY A 362 5.59 -15.24 -17.06
N SER A 363 5.14 -15.05 -18.30
CA SER A 363 6.00 -14.60 -19.40
C SER A 363 5.48 -13.33 -20.06
N LEU A 364 6.35 -12.70 -20.85
CA LEU A 364 5.98 -11.61 -21.73
C LEU A 364 5.05 -12.14 -22.82
N GLY A 365 3.91 -11.50 -22.98
CA GLY A 365 2.87 -11.90 -23.93
C GLY A 365 2.88 -11.15 -25.27
N GLY A 366 3.94 -10.39 -25.54
CA GLY A 366 4.07 -9.65 -26.78
C GLY A 366 5.00 -8.46 -26.66
N ALA A 367 5.01 -7.64 -27.70
CA ALA A 367 5.72 -6.38 -27.69
C ALA A 367 5.03 -5.38 -26.75
N GLU A 368 5.83 -4.46 -26.25
CA GLU A 368 5.35 -3.26 -25.59
C GLU A 368 4.72 -2.30 -26.60
N PHE A 369 3.70 -1.57 -26.15
CA PHE A 369 2.95 -0.62 -26.97
C PHE A 369 2.52 0.61 -26.16
N CYS A 370 2.37 1.74 -26.85
CA CYS A 370 1.94 3.00 -26.25
C CYS A 370 0.41 3.02 -26.07
N ILE A 371 -0.05 3.49 -24.91
CA ILE A 371 -1.47 3.63 -24.52
C ILE A 371 -1.98 5.04 -24.83
N ASN A 372 -1.19 6.09 -24.61
CA ASN A 372 -1.64 7.45 -24.92
C ASN A 372 -1.59 7.71 -26.42
N THR A 373 -2.66 8.26 -26.98
CA THR A 373 -2.67 8.72 -28.38
C THR A 373 -1.94 10.06 -28.53
N THR A 374 -2.11 10.95 -27.55
CA THR A 374 -1.49 12.27 -27.52
C THR A 374 -0.14 12.19 -26.81
N LYS A 375 0.92 12.65 -27.48
CA LYS A 375 2.30 12.73 -26.94
C LYS A 375 2.67 14.12 -26.43
N TYR A 376 1.70 15.03 -26.38
CA TYR A 376 1.93 16.39 -25.93
C TYR A 376 2.20 16.39 -24.42
N LEU A 377 3.42 16.81 -24.05
CA LEU A 377 3.88 16.87 -22.66
C LEU A 377 3.68 15.53 -21.92
N ARG A 378 3.46 15.60 -20.61
CA ARG A 378 3.42 14.44 -19.71
C ARG A 378 2.10 13.68 -19.82
N GLN A 379 2.19 12.36 -19.84
CA GLN A 379 1.11 11.39 -19.75
C GLN A 379 1.53 10.35 -18.69
N ILE A 380 0.89 10.35 -17.52
CA ILE A 380 1.38 9.67 -16.32
C ILE A 380 0.26 9.06 -15.47
N ASN A 381 0.65 8.23 -14.51
CA ASN A 381 -0.23 7.64 -13.48
C ASN A 381 -1.41 6.86 -14.08
N PRO A 382 -1.12 5.81 -14.87
CA PRO A 382 -2.18 4.97 -15.41
C PRO A 382 -2.98 4.28 -14.30
N ALA A 383 -4.25 4.01 -14.57
CA ALA A 383 -5.07 3.05 -13.86
C ALA A 383 -5.77 2.16 -14.89
N VAL A 384 -5.88 0.87 -14.58
CA VAL A 384 -6.45 -0.13 -15.48
C VAL A 384 -7.56 -0.90 -14.77
N SER A 385 -8.65 -1.14 -15.50
CA SER A 385 -9.71 -2.07 -15.11
C SER A 385 -10.21 -2.81 -16.34
N SER A 386 -10.87 -3.95 -16.14
CA SER A 386 -11.30 -4.82 -17.24
C SER A 386 -12.67 -5.44 -16.99
N SER A 387 -13.29 -5.87 -18.09
CA SER A 387 -14.49 -6.70 -18.11
C SER A 387 -14.34 -7.71 -19.24
N GLY A 388 -14.14 -8.98 -18.89
CA GLY A 388 -13.76 -10.01 -19.85
C GLY A 388 -12.46 -9.65 -20.57
N THR A 389 -12.47 -9.62 -21.90
CA THR A 389 -11.33 -9.28 -22.76
C THR A 389 -11.20 -7.78 -23.07
N GLN A 390 -12.10 -6.95 -22.53
CA GLN A 390 -12.05 -5.50 -22.68
C GLN A 390 -11.36 -4.87 -21.48
N ALA A 391 -10.40 -4.00 -21.75
CA ALA A 391 -9.76 -3.17 -20.73
C ALA A 391 -10.09 -1.69 -20.96
N VAL A 392 -10.22 -0.93 -19.88
CA VAL A 392 -10.20 0.53 -19.89
C VAL A 392 -8.95 0.96 -19.15
N VAL A 393 -8.13 1.76 -19.82
CA VAL A 393 -6.96 2.40 -19.20
C VAL A 393 -7.25 3.90 -19.15
N VAL A 394 -7.10 4.49 -17.98
CA VAL A 394 -7.18 5.93 -17.76
C VAL A 394 -5.84 6.45 -17.26
N TRP A 395 -5.50 7.69 -17.56
CA TRP A 395 -4.25 8.31 -17.13
C TRP A 395 -4.42 9.82 -16.99
N SER A 396 -3.48 10.47 -16.30
CA SER A 396 -3.44 11.93 -16.22
C SER A 396 -2.54 12.48 -17.31
N GLY A 397 -2.97 13.50 -18.04
CA GLY A 397 -2.15 14.06 -19.10
C GLY A 397 -2.65 15.38 -19.63
N PHE A 398 -1.82 16.04 -20.44
CA PHE A 398 -2.23 17.25 -21.13
C PHE A 398 -3.13 16.90 -22.33
N GLY A 399 -4.34 17.45 -22.34
CA GLY A 399 -5.25 17.41 -23.48
C GLY A 399 -4.90 18.46 -24.55
N PHE A 400 -5.71 18.52 -25.60
CA PHE A 400 -5.53 19.51 -26.69
C PHE A 400 -5.80 20.96 -26.22
N ASP A 401 -6.63 21.15 -25.18
CA ASP A 401 -7.06 22.47 -24.69
C ASP A 401 -6.19 23.02 -23.53
N HIS A 402 -4.92 22.59 -23.46
CA HIS A 402 -3.89 23.04 -22.51
C HIS A 402 -4.12 22.74 -21.00
N GLY A 403 -5.19 22.02 -20.64
CA GLY A 403 -5.45 21.52 -19.28
C GLY A 403 -4.73 20.20 -18.98
N PHE A 404 -4.45 19.94 -17.69
CA PHE A 404 -4.03 18.61 -17.20
C PHE A 404 -5.27 17.86 -16.72
N ASP A 405 -5.66 16.84 -17.49
CA ASP A 405 -6.96 16.17 -17.39
C ASP A 405 -6.82 14.67 -17.15
N VAL A 406 -7.94 14.01 -16.87
CA VAL A 406 -8.04 12.54 -16.87
C VAL A 406 -8.50 12.10 -18.26
N LEU A 407 -7.61 11.40 -18.95
CA LEU A 407 -7.82 10.81 -20.27
C LEU A 407 -8.09 9.31 -20.12
N GLY A 408 -8.70 8.70 -21.12
CA GLY A 408 -8.95 7.26 -21.09
C GLY A 408 -9.33 6.67 -22.42
N GLN A 409 -9.02 5.39 -22.59
CA GLN A 409 -9.31 4.63 -23.80
C GLN A 409 -9.70 3.20 -23.45
N ARG A 410 -10.58 2.63 -24.29
CA ARG A 410 -10.90 1.21 -24.26
C ARG A 410 -9.99 0.43 -25.22
N TYR A 411 -9.52 -0.71 -24.75
CA TYR A 411 -8.73 -1.67 -25.47
C TYR A 411 -9.48 -2.99 -25.56
N GLN A 412 -9.54 -3.55 -26.77
CA GLN A 412 -9.93 -4.93 -26.98
C GLN A 412 -8.64 -5.74 -27.07
N LEU A 413 -8.41 -6.60 -26.09
CA LEU A 413 -7.20 -7.41 -26.04
C LEU A 413 -7.52 -8.85 -26.49
N PRO A 414 -6.56 -9.52 -27.15
CA PRO A 414 -6.74 -10.86 -27.70
C PRO A 414 -7.01 -11.94 -26.65
#